data_AF-A0A1Q5RNU6-F1
#
_entry.id   AF-A0A1Q5RNU6-F1
#
_cell.length_a   1.000
_cell.length_b   1.000
_cell.length_c   1.000
_cell.angle_alpha   90.00
_cell.angle_beta   90.00
_cell.angle_gamma   90.00
#
_symmetry.space_group_name_H-M   'P 1'
#
loop_
_entity.id
_entity.type
_entity.pdbx_description
1 polymer ?
#
loop_
_entity_poly.entity_id
_entity_poly.type
_entity_poly.pdbx_seq_one_letter_code
_entity_poly.pdbx_strand_id
1 'polypeptide(L)'
;MKFASPALVALAISAAPAAALEQNCRFIQAKADREACYKQQEEELAARRKPAAPADKSSTLQSLQQMRQDDDAVYRSISNICRGC
;
A
#
# COMPACT_ATOMS: atom_id res chain seq x y z
N MET A 1 36.68 -4.76 -7.53
CA MET A 1 35.45 -5.41 -7.04
C MET A 1 35.53 -5.65 -5.53
N LYS A 2 35.35 -4.62 -4.70
CA LYS A 2 35.50 -4.70 -3.23
C LYS A 2 34.33 -4.11 -2.45
N PHE A 3 33.41 -3.42 -3.14
CA PHE A 3 32.24 -2.77 -2.53
C PHE A 3 30.90 -3.44 -2.89
N ALA A 4 30.93 -4.54 -3.65
CA ALA A 4 29.71 -5.26 -4.03
C ALA A 4 29.02 -5.90 -2.80
N SER A 5 29.79 -6.39 -1.83
CA SER A 5 29.26 -7.04 -0.62
C SER A 5 28.51 -6.09 0.33
N PRO A 6 29.03 -4.90 0.71
CA PRO A 6 28.26 -4.01 1.58
C PRO A 6 27.04 -3.40 0.87
N ALA A 7 27.10 -3.21 -0.46
CA ALA A 7 25.98 -2.68 -1.23
C ALA A 7 24.77 -3.64 -1.24
N LEU A 8 25.01 -4.94 -1.35
CA LEU A 8 23.96 -5.97 -1.26
C LEU A 8 23.33 -6.02 0.13
N VAL A 9 24.13 -5.87 1.20
CA VAL A 9 23.62 -5.84 2.58
C VAL A 9 22.78 -4.59 2.82
N ALA A 10 23.22 -3.42 2.35
CA ALA A 10 22.45 -2.19 2.45
C ALA A 10 21.10 -2.27 1.69
N LEU A 11 21.07 -2.93 0.53
CA LEU A 11 19.85 -3.18 -0.24
C LEU A 11 18.90 -4.17 0.45
N ALA A 12 19.43 -5.21 1.11
CA ALA A 12 18.63 -6.16 1.87
C ALA A 12 17.97 -5.50 3.09
N ILE A 13 18.66 -4.56 3.74
CA ILE A 13 18.14 -3.81 4.89
C ILE A 13 17.08 -2.78 4.45
N SER A 14 17.22 -2.16 3.27
CA SER A 14 16.22 -1.20 2.76
C SER A 14 14.95 -1.88 2.25
N ALA A 15 14.99 -3.16 1.87
CA ALA A 15 13.83 -3.97 1.50
C ALA A 15 13.11 -4.61 2.71
N ALA A 16 13.69 -4.53 3.91
CA ALA A 16 13.14 -5.18 5.10
C ALA A 16 11.91 -4.51 5.76
N PRO A 17 11.48 -3.26 5.51
CA PRO A 17 10.37 -2.70 6.29
C PRO A 17 9.00 -3.22 5.84
N ALA A 18 8.94 -4.11 4.83
CA ALA A 18 7.71 -4.77 4.41
C ALA A 18 7.44 -6.10 5.15
N ALA A 19 8.46 -6.71 5.77
CA ALA A 19 8.34 -8.03 6.42
C ALA A 19 8.17 -7.95 7.95
N ALA A 20 8.19 -6.75 8.55
CA ALA A 20 8.14 -6.59 10.00
C ALA A 20 6.72 -6.68 10.60
N LEU A 21 5.66 -6.57 9.80
CA LEU A 21 4.27 -6.64 10.28
C LEU A 21 3.58 -7.98 10.03
N GLU A 22 4.23 -8.97 9.40
CA GLU A 22 3.75 -10.35 9.39
C GLU A 22 4.33 -11.14 10.58
N GLN A 23 4.21 -10.60 11.80
CA GLN A 23 4.06 -11.50 12.93
C GLN A 23 2.83 -12.35 12.62
N ASN A 24 3.03 -13.64 12.39
CA ASN A 24 1.98 -14.56 11.99
C ASN A 24 0.99 -14.74 13.16
N CYS A 25 0.17 -13.72 13.45
CA CYS A 25 -0.82 -13.72 14.54
C CYS A 25 -1.79 -14.91 14.39
N ARG A 26 -1.90 -15.50 13.19
CA ARG A 26 -2.65 -16.72 12.89
C ARG A 26 -2.15 -17.97 13.63
N PHE A 27 -0.86 -18.09 13.94
CA PHE A 27 -0.30 -19.27 14.62
C PHE A 27 -0.43 -19.23 16.15
N ILE A 28 -0.97 -18.14 16.71
CA ILE A 28 -1.19 -18.01 18.14
C ILE A 28 -2.42 -18.81 18.56
N GLN A 29 -2.23 -19.82 19.41
CA GLN A 29 -3.31 -20.72 19.86
C GLN A 29 -4.24 -20.06 20.88
N ALA A 30 -3.70 -19.24 21.79
CA ALA A 30 -4.49 -18.53 22.77
C ALA A 30 -5.23 -17.34 22.13
N LYS A 31 -6.56 -17.30 22.30
CA LYS A 31 -7.42 -16.28 21.68
C LYS A 31 -7.06 -14.86 22.14
N ALA A 32 -6.80 -14.67 23.44
CA ALA A 32 -6.46 -13.36 23.99
C ALA A 32 -5.15 -12.81 23.39
N ASP A 33 -4.14 -13.66 23.27
CA ASP A 33 -2.83 -13.28 22.70
C ASP A 33 -2.93 -12.99 21.20
N ARG A 34 -3.80 -13.74 20.50
CA ARG A 34 -4.09 -13.50 19.07
C ARG A 34 -4.74 -12.13 18.87
N GLU A 35 -5.74 -11.80 19.69
CA GLU A 35 -6.42 -10.51 19.61
C GLU A 35 -5.49 -9.35 19.97
N ALA A 36 -4.62 -9.52 20.96
CA ALA A 36 -3.60 -8.52 21.31
C ALA A 36 -2.59 -8.29 20.16
N CYS A 37 -2.15 -9.36 19.49
CA CYS A 37 -1.25 -9.29 18.32
C CYS A 37 -1.88 -8.48 17.18
N TYR A 38 -3.16 -8.75 16.84
CA TYR A 38 -3.86 -7.98 15.82
C TYR A 38 -4.05 -6.51 16.22
N LYS A 39 -4.34 -6.24 17.49
CA LYS A 39 -4.48 -4.86 18.01
C LYS A 39 -3.20 -4.03 17.89
N GLN A 40 -2.05 -4.64 18.15
CA GLN A 40 -0.77 -3.96 17.98
C GLN A 40 -0.46 -3.73 16.50
N GLN A 41 -0.79 -4.70 15.64
CA GLN A 41 -0.61 -4.59 14.20
C GLN A 41 -1.46 -3.45 13.62
N GLU A 42 -2.73 -3.34 14.01
CA GLU A 42 -3.59 -2.23 13.57
C GLU A 42 -3.12 -0.88 14.12
N GLU A 43 -2.60 -0.82 15.36
CA GLU A 43 -2.11 0.42 15.96
C GLU A 43 -0.83 0.91 15.27
N GLU A 44 0.12 0.01 15.00
CA GLU A 44 1.33 0.32 14.25
C GLU A 44 0.98 0.68 12.80
N LEU A 45 0.07 -0.08 12.19
CA LEU A 45 -0.35 0.19 10.82
C LEU A 45 -1.15 1.49 10.75
N ALA A 46 -1.92 1.86 11.77
CA ALA A 46 -2.55 3.18 11.89
C ALA A 46 -1.51 4.28 12.10
N ALA A 47 -0.47 4.04 12.89
CA ALA A 47 0.64 4.96 13.09
C ALA A 47 1.46 5.16 11.80
N ARG A 48 1.64 4.13 10.98
CA ARG A 48 2.27 4.21 9.64
C ARG A 48 1.33 4.74 8.55
N ARG A 49 0.03 4.45 8.67
CA ARG A 49 -1.05 5.03 7.85
C ARG A 49 -1.34 6.48 8.20
N LYS A 50 -0.72 7.07 9.23
CA LYS A 50 -0.54 8.53 9.28
C LYS A 50 0.49 8.85 8.19
N PRO A 51 0.07 9.13 6.94
CA PRO A 51 1.02 9.32 5.88
C PRO A 51 1.66 10.69 6.13
N ALA A 52 2.83 10.88 5.51
CA ALA A 52 3.44 12.18 5.31
C ALA A 52 2.37 13.25 5.03
N ALA A 53 2.64 14.47 5.52
CA ALA A 53 1.85 15.68 5.29
C ALA A 53 1.10 15.60 3.96
N PRO A 54 -0.20 15.96 3.91
CA PRO A 54 -1.06 15.70 2.78
C PRO A 54 -0.30 16.06 1.52
N ALA A 55 -0.08 15.09 0.62
CA ALA A 55 0.21 15.42 -0.76
C ALA A 55 -0.82 16.49 -1.09
N ASP A 56 -0.31 17.69 -1.39
CA ASP A 56 -1.00 18.97 -1.37
C ASP A 56 -2.50 18.78 -1.63
N LYS A 57 -3.41 19.30 -0.80
CA LYS A 57 -4.86 19.08 -0.98
C LYS A 57 -5.28 19.29 -2.45
N SER A 58 -4.58 20.17 -3.16
CA SER A 58 -4.61 20.33 -4.62
C SER A 58 -4.35 19.04 -5.40
N SER A 59 -3.23 18.34 -5.16
CA SER A 59 -2.89 17.05 -5.77
C SER A 59 -3.89 15.93 -5.46
N THR A 60 -4.48 15.92 -4.26
CA THR A 60 -5.53 14.96 -3.91
C THR A 60 -6.80 15.24 -4.71
N LEU A 61 -7.23 16.51 -4.79
CA LEU A 61 -8.37 16.92 -5.61
C LEU A 61 -8.12 16.65 -7.10
N GLN A 62 -6.90 16.88 -7.58
CA GLN A 62 -6.49 16.59 -8.96
C GLN A 62 -6.54 15.10 -9.25
N SER A 63 -6.08 14.24 -8.33
CA SER A 63 -6.19 12.79 -8.45
C SER A 63 -7.64 12.31 -8.51
N LEU A 64 -8.52 12.88 -7.67
CA LEU A 64 -9.96 12.59 -7.71
C LEU A 64 -10.61 13.05 -9.02
N GLN A 65 -10.20 14.20 -9.56
CA GLN A 65 -10.66 14.70 -10.86
C GLN A 65 -10.17 13.82 -12.01
N GLN A 66 -8.91 13.39 -11.97
CA GLN A 66 -8.32 12.50 -12.96
C GLN A 66 -9.07 11.17 -13.04
N MET A 67 -9.37 10.54 -11.89
CA MET A 67 -10.14 9.29 -11.87
C MET A 67 -11.50 9.44 -12.55
N ARG A 68 -12.22 10.55 -12.33
CA ARG A 68 -13.51 10.80 -13.00
C ARG A 68 -13.36 10.95 -14.51
N GLN A 69 -12.28 11.58 -14.97
CA GLN A 69 -12.00 11.74 -16.40
C GLN A 69 -11.64 10.40 -17.05
N ASP A 70 -10.88 9.57 -16.35
CA ASP A 70 -10.49 8.24 -16.82
C ASP A 70 -11.73 7.32 -16.93
N ASP A 71 -12.63 7.37 -15.94
CA ASP A 71 -13.92 6.66 -15.99
C ASP A 71 -14.77 7.10 -17.21
N ASP A 72 -14.91 8.39 -17.45
CA ASP A 72 -15.64 8.94 -18.61
C ASP A 72 -15.00 8.50 -19.95
N ALA A 73 -13.67 8.47 -20.02
CA ALA A 73 -12.94 8.03 -21.21
C ALA A 73 -13.16 6.53 -21.48
N VAL A 74 -13.18 5.70 -20.44
CA VAL A 74 -13.52 4.27 -20.53
C VAL A 74 -14.96 4.09 -21.01
N TYR A 75 -15.94 4.82 -20.46
CA TYR A 75 -17.33 4.74 -20.92
C TYR A 75 -17.47 5.11 -22.41
N ARG A 76 -16.79 6.15 -22.85
CA ARG A 76 -16.79 6.55 -24.27
C ARG A 76 -16.12 5.51 -25.15
N SER A 77 -15.01 4.91 -24.72
CA SER A 77 -14.34 3.86 -25.50
C SER A 77 -15.21 2.60 -25.62
N ILE A 78 -15.85 2.17 -24.53
CA ILE A 78 -16.82 1.08 -24.52
C ILE A 78 -17.98 1.37 -25.47
N SER A 79 -18.52 2.59 -25.46
CA SER A 79 -19.62 2.99 -26.36
C SER A 79 -19.24 2.93 -27.85
N ASN A 80 -17.95 3.12 -28.17
CA ASN A 80 -17.44 3.02 -29.54
C ASN A 80 -17.14 1.57 -29.96
N ILE A 81 -16.83 0.69 -28.99
CA ILE A 81 -16.62 -0.74 -29.23
C ILE A 81 -17.95 -1.46 -29.46
N CYS A 82 -19.01 -1.09 -28.73
CA CYS A 82 -20.34 -1.71 -28.83
C CYS A 82 -21.26 -1.05 -29.88
N ARG A 83 -20.75 -0.68 -31.07
CA ARG A 83 -21.54 -0.13 -32.18
C ARG A 83 -22.25 -1.19 -33.04
N GLY A 84 -22.88 -2.18 -32.39
CA GLY A 84 -23.87 -3.08 -32.98
C GLY A 84 -23.34 -4.12 -33.98
N CYS A 85 -23.49 -5.39 -33.64
CA CYS A 85 -24.08 -6.35 -34.57
C CYS A 85 -25.60 -6.26 -34.44
#